data_AF-A0AB32TGP3-F1
#
_entry.id   AF-A0AB32TGP3-F1
#
_cell.length_a   1.000
_cell.length_b   1.000
_cell.length_c   1.000
_cell.angle_alpha   90.00
_cell.angle_beta   90.00
_cell.angle_gamma   90.00
#
_symmetry.space_group_name_H-M   'P 1'
#
loop_
_entity.id
_entity.type
_entity.pdbx_description
1 polymer ?
#
loop_
_entity_poly.entity_id
_entity_poly.type
_entity_poly.pdbx_seq_one_letter_code
_entity_poly.pdbx_strand_id
1 'polypeptide(L)'
;MDIMEEISCETADEEEMEIRIPSYPLPQEIQQMDHTEKACRYCGVSYLILHEFQRLQEHLREVERELEQMRGSAERERTLRIELQEAHSHLEELKASVLQHEQTLRALDLQLCVVTREMESMRVEKKTALSELENERARLLHLRSKSVQQQRLLRKTLALLQFSRGEMTTVKNQLTHFLETWDNSKALIQQSCISADAECAHLKQEVDGLQVNLKTLEVEVPKLKSFLEPAREQILQLKNQVQTHKQLQNQYQDACLLIKGLEDEMNSLKLELQNSTHEQEHAKKLLEIKTVEKEDLRVLWREQTDAIERLSRDLREKQESWLSSQQRCQSMQEQLLVWQQKEEAATRRLEWAEGEIKDLREARCTLQQQREELQKTHMGELERLEESFRSRLKATEEHSLKMEAFLQQKQAEQDKQLKQRETELRREAHIELDIQRQKNLELLNKYQNEIQQQQNKIPAVIHSATQVLQEKLSVLQERVKEQEKEMQHIHESSSQRQQQLLQERRTAEAQLQYTLQELRQKTLELNKAHSNIQQLQEERVILEKEVRHNSPSVFLHI
;
A
#
# COMPACT_ATOMS: atom_id res chain seq x y z
N MET A 1 22.80 -14.52 15.86
CA MET A 1 22.67 -15.56 14.83
C MET A 1 22.58 -14.83 13.52
N ASP A 2 23.73 -14.75 12.87
CA ASP A 2 23.97 -14.83 11.42
C ASP A 2 22.76 -14.59 10.51
N ILE A 3 22.75 -13.43 9.86
CA ILE A 3 22.46 -13.37 8.42
C ILE A 3 23.53 -12.46 7.82
N MET A 4 24.60 -13.11 7.39
CA MET A 4 25.45 -12.64 6.30
C MET A 4 24.56 -12.49 5.06
N GLU A 5 24.50 -11.30 4.48
CA GLU A 5 24.11 -11.18 3.07
C GLU A 5 25.24 -10.50 2.31
N GLU A 6 25.90 -11.38 1.57
CA GLU A 6 26.82 -11.19 0.46
C GLU A 6 26.67 -9.85 -0.23
N ILE A 7 27.69 -9.01 -0.07
CA ILE A 7 28.03 -7.99 -1.06
C ILE A 7 28.64 -8.77 -2.24
N SER A 8 27.78 -9.26 -3.13
CA SER A 8 28.19 -9.72 -4.44
C SER A 8 28.69 -8.50 -5.22
N CYS A 9 30.01 -8.49 -5.38
CA CYS A 9 30.74 -7.68 -6.34
C CYS A 9 30.17 -7.98 -7.74
N GLU A 10 29.20 -7.19 -8.18
CA GLU A 10 28.89 -7.12 -9.61
C GLU A 10 30.00 -6.29 -10.26
N THR A 11 30.85 -7.06 -10.92
CA THR A 11 31.90 -6.65 -11.83
C THR A 11 31.40 -5.50 -12.69
N ALA A 12 32.13 -4.39 -12.66
CA ALA A 12 32.09 -3.44 -13.74
C ALA A 12 32.52 -4.20 -15.00
N ASP A 13 31.54 -4.68 -15.76
CA ASP A 13 31.76 -5.11 -17.12
C ASP A 13 32.28 -3.86 -17.84
N GLU A 14 33.59 -3.82 -18.04
CA GLU A 14 34.22 -3.02 -19.08
C GLU A 14 33.63 -3.51 -20.40
N GLU A 15 32.46 -2.98 -20.76
CA GLU A 15 32.01 -2.99 -22.14
C GLU A 15 33.03 -2.14 -22.91
N GLU A 16 34.06 -2.81 -23.43
CA GLU A 16 34.79 -2.34 -24.59
C GLU A 16 33.75 -1.79 -25.55
N MET A 17 33.77 -0.48 -25.79
CA MET A 17 32.95 0.12 -26.85
C MET A 17 33.47 -0.42 -28.18
N GLU A 18 33.02 -1.63 -28.54
CA GLU A 18 33.11 -2.13 -29.89
C GLU A 18 32.46 -1.08 -30.77
N ILE A 19 33.29 -0.37 -31.53
CA ILE A 19 32.85 0.49 -32.60
C ILE A 19 32.08 -0.44 -33.55
N ARG A 20 30.75 -0.48 -33.41
CA ARG A 20 29.88 -1.25 -34.30
C ARG A 20 30.00 -0.63 -35.69
N ILE A 21 30.85 -1.24 -36.51
CA ILE A 21 30.90 -0.96 -37.94
C ILE A 21 29.53 -1.39 -38.49
N PRO A 22 28.78 -0.53 -39.19
CA PRO A 22 27.45 -0.86 -39.68
C PRO A 22 27.46 -2.17 -40.46
N SER A 23 26.66 -3.15 -40.01
CA SER A 23 26.57 -4.50 -40.61
C SER A 23 26.10 -4.49 -42.07
N TYR A 24 25.57 -3.37 -42.55
CA TYR A 24 25.14 -3.20 -43.93
C TYR A 24 25.86 -1.98 -44.53
N PRO A 25 26.63 -2.18 -45.61
CA PRO A 25 27.18 -1.06 -46.36
C PRO A 25 26.04 -0.23 -46.93
N LEU A 26 26.22 1.10 -46.96
CA LEU A 26 25.24 2.02 -47.56
C LEU A 26 24.89 1.57 -48.99
N PRO A 27 23.64 1.73 -49.45
CA PRO A 27 23.23 1.43 -50.82
C PRO A 27 24.22 1.99 -51.85
N GLN A 28 24.47 1.24 -52.94
CA GLN A 28 25.53 1.54 -53.91
C GLN A 28 25.40 2.95 -54.51
N GLU A 29 24.18 3.46 -54.62
CA GLU A 29 23.84 4.79 -55.10
C GLU A 29 24.45 5.89 -54.20
N ILE A 30 24.41 5.69 -52.88
CA ILE A 30 24.95 6.64 -51.91
C ILE A 30 26.47 6.50 -51.81
N GLN A 31 27.05 5.33 -52.10
CA GLN A 31 28.52 5.19 -52.13
C GLN A 31 29.13 5.87 -53.36
N GLN A 32 28.45 5.81 -54.50
CA GLN A 32 28.93 6.35 -55.78
C GLN A 32 28.59 7.84 -56.01
N MET A 33 27.73 8.44 -55.19
CA MET A 33 27.46 9.87 -55.23
C MET A 33 28.72 10.71 -54.97
N ASP A 34 28.79 11.88 -55.58
CA ASP A 34 29.94 12.78 -55.48
C ASP A 34 29.98 13.43 -54.08
N HIS A 35 31.17 13.74 -53.53
CA HIS A 35 31.29 14.27 -52.16
C HIS A 35 30.52 15.57 -51.94
N THR A 36 30.30 16.34 -53.02
CA THR A 36 29.55 17.60 -53.01
C THR A 36 28.03 17.43 -52.94
N GLU A 37 27.52 16.21 -53.07
CA GLU A 37 26.09 15.87 -53.01
C GLU A 37 25.70 15.21 -51.67
N LYS A 38 26.65 14.58 -50.99
CA LYS A 38 26.45 13.97 -49.66
C LYS A 38 26.51 14.99 -48.51
N ALA A 39 27.13 16.13 -48.75
CA ALA A 39 27.31 17.20 -47.78
C ALA A 39 26.56 18.47 -48.21
N CYS A 40 25.96 19.17 -47.26
CA CYS A 40 25.31 20.45 -47.53
C CYS A 40 26.35 21.49 -48.00
N ARG A 41 26.13 22.13 -49.16
CA ARG A 41 27.05 23.12 -49.73
C ARG A 41 27.25 24.40 -48.90
N TYR A 42 26.37 24.66 -47.93
CA TYR A 42 26.45 25.86 -47.07
C TYR A 42 27.14 25.61 -45.72
N CYS A 43 27.07 24.40 -45.17
CA CYS A 43 27.63 24.09 -43.84
C CYS A 43 28.56 22.87 -43.80
N GLY A 44 28.74 22.14 -44.90
CA GLY A 44 29.69 21.03 -45.03
C GLY A 44 29.33 19.74 -44.29
N VAL A 45 28.21 19.71 -43.55
CA VAL A 45 27.77 18.53 -42.80
C VAL A 45 27.10 17.51 -43.72
N SER A 46 27.47 16.24 -43.58
CA SER A 46 26.86 15.13 -44.32
C SER A 46 25.41 14.92 -43.86
N TYR A 47 24.46 14.77 -44.81
CA TYR A 47 23.05 14.51 -44.49
C TYR A 47 22.85 13.23 -43.67
N LEU A 48 23.75 12.25 -43.82
CA LEU A 48 23.75 11.02 -43.01
C LEU A 48 24.11 11.31 -41.55
N ILE A 49 25.07 12.20 -41.30
CA ILE A 49 25.44 12.61 -39.94
C ILE A 49 24.29 13.38 -39.28
N LEU A 50 23.58 14.22 -40.05
CA LEU A 50 22.42 14.94 -39.55
C LEU A 50 21.27 14.00 -39.17
N HIS A 51 20.98 12.99 -40.00
CA HIS A 51 19.93 12.01 -39.71
C HIS A 51 20.28 11.10 -38.53
N GLU A 52 21.52 10.62 -38.43
CA GLU A 52 22.00 9.87 -37.26
C GLU A 52 21.96 10.71 -35.98
N PHE A 53 22.31 12.00 -36.06
CA PHE A 53 22.19 12.92 -34.92
C PHE A 53 20.74 13.14 -34.50
N GLN A 54 19.81 13.26 -35.45
CA GLN A 54 18.37 13.32 -35.17
C GLN A 54 17.85 12.03 -34.52
N ARG A 55 18.24 10.86 -35.03
CA ARG A 55 17.87 9.56 -34.44
C ARG A 55 18.42 9.41 -33.02
N LEU A 56 19.66 9.83 -32.78
CA LEU A 56 20.26 9.82 -31.44
C LEU A 56 19.56 10.81 -30.50
N GLN A 57 19.14 11.98 -30.98
CA GLN A 57 18.33 12.92 -30.18
C GLN A 57 16.96 12.35 -29.82
N GLU A 58 16.29 11.67 -30.74
CA GLU A 58 15.00 11.01 -30.47
C GLU A 58 15.17 9.87 -29.46
N HIS A 59 16.21 9.06 -29.63
CA HIS A 59 16.53 7.99 -28.69
C HIS A 59 16.91 8.52 -27.29
N LEU A 60 17.68 9.61 -27.21
CA LEU A 60 17.98 10.28 -25.95
C LEU A 60 16.72 10.79 -25.26
N ARG A 61 15.78 11.39 -26.00
CA ARG A 61 14.49 11.83 -25.44
C ARG A 61 13.64 10.66 -24.95
N GLU A 62 13.72 9.51 -25.62
CA GLU A 62 13.08 8.26 -25.16
C GLU A 62 13.66 7.77 -23.84
N VAL A 63 14.99 7.67 -23.78
CA VAL A 63 15.70 7.24 -22.57
C VAL A 63 15.49 8.22 -21.42
N GLU A 64 15.51 9.53 -21.67
CA GLU A 64 15.20 10.57 -20.67
C GLU A 64 13.79 10.38 -20.08
N ARG A 65 12.80 10.13 -20.95
CA ARG A 65 11.41 9.87 -20.52
C ARG A 65 11.31 8.60 -19.69
N GLU A 66 12.01 7.53 -20.07
CA GLU A 66 12.04 6.27 -19.33
C GLU A 66 12.71 6.46 -17.96
N LEU A 67 13.83 7.19 -17.89
CA LEU A 67 14.50 7.51 -16.63
C LEU A 67 13.62 8.33 -15.69
N GLU A 68 12.84 9.28 -16.20
CA GLU A 68 11.88 10.06 -15.40
C GLU A 68 10.72 9.20 -14.89
N GLN A 69 10.21 8.28 -15.72
CA GLN A 69 9.20 7.31 -15.30
C GLN A 69 9.72 6.37 -14.20
N MET A 70 10.95 5.86 -14.37
CA MET A 70 11.60 5.00 -13.40
C MET A 70 11.89 5.74 -12.09
N ARG A 71 12.37 6.99 -12.16
CA ARG A 71 12.55 7.84 -10.97
C ARG A 71 11.22 8.06 -10.24
N GLY A 72 10.16 8.41 -10.96
CA GLY A 72 8.83 8.57 -10.36
C GLY A 72 8.28 7.27 -9.78
N SER A 73 8.58 6.12 -10.39
CA SER A 73 8.22 4.81 -9.84
C SER A 73 8.98 4.48 -8.55
N ALA A 74 10.29 4.72 -8.53
CA ALA A 74 11.12 4.52 -7.36
C ALA A 74 10.72 5.44 -6.20
N GLU A 75 10.33 6.68 -6.47
CA GLU A 75 9.81 7.60 -5.45
C GLU A 75 8.48 7.11 -4.86
N ARG A 76 7.52 6.69 -5.70
CA ARG A 76 6.26 6.10 -5.23
C ARG A 76 6.49 4.85 -4.39
N GLU A 77 7.39 3.97 -4.82
CA GLU A 77 7.73 2.75 -4.07
C GLU A 77 8.36 3.10 -2.72
N ARG A 78 9.25 4.09 -2.66
CA ARG A 78 9.82 4.57 -1.38
C ARG A 78 8.73 5.09 -0.45
N THR A 79 7.80 5.90 -0.94
CA THR A 79 6.69 6.41 -0.13
C THR A 79 5.81 5.27 0.39
N LEU A 80 5.44 4.32 -0.47
CA LEU A 80 4.66 3.15 -0.07
C LEU A 80 5.38 2.29 0.97
N ARG A 81 6.71 2.14 0.87
CA ARG A 81 7.50 1.41 1.89
C ARG A 81 7.46 2.13 3.24
N ILE A 82 7.54 3.46 3.26
CA ILE A 82 7.44 4.26 4.49
C ILE A 82 6.04 4.11 5.10
N GLU A 83 4.98 4.33 4.31
CA GLU A 83 3.59 4.18 4.76
C GLU A 83 3.31 2.76 5.29
N LEU A 84 3.86 1.74 4.62
CA LEU A 84 3.76 0.36 5.07
C LEU A 84 4.47 0.17 6.42
N GLN A 85 5.66 0.74 6.60
CA GLN A 85 6.41 0.64 7.85
C GLN A 85 5.69 1.35 9.01
N GLU A 86 5.10 2.52 8.75
CA GLU A 86 4.25 3.24 9.71
C GLU A 86 2.98 2.45 10.05
N ALA A 87 2.32 1.84 9.06
CA ALA A 87 1.17 0.99 9.32
C ALA A 87 1.54 -0.24 10.18
N HIS A 88 2.72 -0.82 9.97
CA HIS A 88 3.21 -1.94 10.79
C HIS A 88 3.48 -1.50 12.24
N SER A 89 4.14 -0.37 12.47
CA SER A 89 4.37 0.12 13.84
C SER A 89 3.06 0.43 14.57
N HIS A 90 2.10 1.07 13.89
CA HIS A 90 0.77 1.32 14.46
C HIS A 90 0.05 0.01 14.82
N LEU A 91 0.18 -1.03 14.00
CA LEU A 91 -0.42 -2.33 14.26
C LEU A 91 0.23 -3.03 15.46
N GLU A 92 1.54 -2.91 15.63
CA GLU A 92 2.26 -3.41 16.81
C GLU A 92 1.86 -2.68 18.09
N GLU A 93 1.71 -1.36 18.05
CA GLU A 93 1.22 -0.55 19.17
C GLU A 93 -0.20 -0.95 19.58
N LEU A 94 -1.10 -1.13 18.61
CA LEU A 94 -2.46 -1.60 18.86
C LEU A 94 -2.47 -3.00 19.49
N LYS A 95 -1.63 -3.92 18.99
CA LYS A 95 -1.48 -5.26 19.59
C LYS A 95 -1.01 -5.19 21.04
N ALA A 96 -0.01 -4.34 21.32
CA ALA A 96 0.50 -4.16 22.68
C ALA A 96 -0.59 -3.59 23.62
N SER A 97 -1.36 -2.59 23.15
CA SER A 97 -2.49 -2.02 23.89
C SER A 97 -3.58 -3.06 24.17
N VAL A 98 -3.96 -3.88 23.19
CA VAL A 98 -4.94 -4.96 23.37
C VAL A 98 -4.46 -5.98 24.40
N LEU A 99 -3.21 -6.40 24.33
CA LEU A 99 -2.63 -7.33 25.32
C LEU A 99 -2.63 -6.73 26.73
N GLN A 100 -2.31 -5.45 26.88
CA GLN A 100 -2.39 -4.75 28.16
C GLN A 100 -3.83 -4.71 28.68
N HIS A 101 -4.80 -4.40 27.82
CA HIS A 101 -6.22 -4.39 28.18
C HIS A 101 -6.70 -5.78 28.61
N GLU A 102 -6.33 -6.84 27.91
CA GLU A 102 -6.62 -8.22 28.31
C GLU A 102 -6.04 -8.56 29.69
N GLN A 103 -4.80 -8.14 29.98
CA GLN A 103 -4.20 -8.35 31.30
C GLN A 103 -4.96 -7.59 32.40
N THR A 104 -5.37 -6.35 32.13
CA THR A 104 -6.17 -5.57 33.09
C THR A 104 -7.54 -6.18 33.33
N LEU A 105 -8.21 -6.68 32.28
CA LEU A 105 -9.48 -7.39 32.39
C LEU A 105 -9.33 -8.65 33.22
N ARG A 106 -8.31 -9.48 32.97
CA ARG A 106 -8.02 -10.68 33.78
C ARG A 106 -7.77 -10.33 35.26
N ALA A 107 -7.05 -9.24 35.54
CA ALA A 107 -6.82 -8.79 36.91
C ALA A 107 -8.12 -8.35 37.60
N LEU A 108 -8.99 -7.62 36.89
CA LEU A 108 -10.30 -7.21 37.40
C LEU A 108 -11.23 -8.41 37.63
N ASP A 109 -11.23 -9.39 36.72
CA ASP A 109 -12.02 -10.63 36.88
C ASP A 109 -11.59 -11.41 38.14
N LEU A 110 -10.29 -11.50 38.39
CA LEU A 110 -9.77 -12.12 39.63
C LEU A 110 -10.23 -11.35 40.88
N GLN A 111 -10.20 -10.02 40.86
CA GLN A 111 -10.69 -9.20 41.97
C GLN A 111 -12.19 -9.40 42.19
N LEU A 112 -12.99 -9.44 41.12
CA LEU A 112 -14.43 -9.71 41.19
C LEU A 112 -14.71 -11.09 41.79
N CYS A 113 -13.92 -12.11 41.43
CA CYS A 113 -14.05 -13.45 42.01
C CYS A 113 -13.78 -13.46 43.52
N VAL A 114 -12.74 -12.73 43.98
CA VAL A 114 -12.41 -12.60 45.41
C VAL A 114 -13.54 -11.90 46.14
N VAL A 115 -13.99 -10.74 45.67
CA VAL A 115 -15.08 -9.96 46.29
C VAL A 115 -16.37 -10.78 46.33
N THR A 116 -16.68 -11.52 45.27
CA THR A 116 -17.87 -12.38 45.22
C THR A 116 -17.82 -13.46 46.29
N ARG A 117 -16.66 -14.11 46.46
CA ARG A 117 -16.43 -15.13 47.48
C ARG A 117 -16.50 -14.56 48.90
N GLU A 118 -15.95 -13.38 49.13
CA GLU A 118 -16.05 -12.66 50.40
C GLU A 118 -17.50 -12.31 50.74
N MET A 119 -18.26 -11.78 49.77
CA MET A 119 -19.69 -11.51 49.97
C MET A 119 -20.48 -12.78 50.30
N GLU A 120 -20.15 -13.91 49.69
CA GLU A 120 -20.77 -15.20 50.02
C GLU A 120 -20.41 -15.66 51.44
N SER A 121 -19.16 -15.53 51.87
CA SER A 121 -18.76 -15.79 53.26
C SER A 121 -19.55 -14.92 54.23
N MET A 122 -19.60 -13.61 53.99
CA MET A 122 -20.35 -12.66 54.81
C MET A 122 -21.85 -12.96 54.84
N ARG A 123 -22.43 -13.46 53.74
CA ARG A 123 -23.83 -13.91 53.70
C ARG A 123 -24.05 -15.15 54.56
N VAL A 124 -23.12 -16.10 54.55
CA VAL A 124 -23.19 -17.29 55.40
C VAL A 124 -23.05 -16.90 56.87
N GLU A 125 -22.06 -16.08 57.21
CA GLU A 125 -21.85 -15.55 58.57
C GLU A 125 -23.05 -14.76 59.09
N LYS A 126 -23.68 -13.94 58.23
CA LYS A 126 -24.92 -13.25 58.60
C LYS A 126 -26.05 -14.23 58.92
N LYS A 127 -26.20 -15.30 58.13
CA LYS A 127 -27.23 -16.33 58.37
C LYS A 127 -26.99 -17.08 59.68
N THR A 128 -25.74 -17.44 59.97
CA THR A 128 -25.39 -18.11 61.23
C THR A 128 -25.63 -17.19 62.42
N ALA A 129 -25.21 -15.92 62.36
CA ALA A 129 -25.45 -14.94 63.42
C ALA A 129 -26.95 -14.70 63.69
N LEU A 130 -27.78 -14.67 62.64
CA LEU A 130 -29.24 -14.57 62.80
C LEU A 130 -29.82 -15.78 63.52
N SER A 131 -29.42 -16.99 63.12
CA SER A 131 -29.85 -18.23 63.79
C SER A 131 -29.41 -18.27 65.25
N GLU A 132 -28.20 -17.81 65.57
CA GLU A 132 -27.71 -17.72 66.95
C GLU A 132 -28.53 -16.72 67.78
N LEU A 133 -28.85 -15.56 67.21
CA LEU A 133 -29.69 -14.55 67.86
C LEU A 133 -31.10 -15.07 68.15
N GLU A 134 -31.70 -15.81 67.21
CA GLU A 134 -33.01 -16.45 67.41
C GLU A 134 -32.97 -17.49 68.54
N ASN A 135 -31.91 -18.30 68.58
CA ASN A 135 -31.68 -19.28 69.65
C ASN A 135 -31.52 -18.60 71.02
N GLU A 136 -30.75 -17.51 71.11
CA GLU A 136 -30.61 -16.74 72.36
C GLU A 136 -31.90 -16.06 72.79
N ARG A 137 -32.68 -15.52 71.84
CA ARG A 137 -34.02 -15.00 72.13
C ARG A 137 -34.94 -16.08 72.70
N ALA A 138 -34.92 -17.29 72.13
CA ALA A 138 -35.68 -18.42 72.64
C ALA A 138 -35.24 -18.81 74.07
N ARG A 139 -33.92 -18.84 74.34
CA ARG A 139 -33.37 -19.08 75.68
C ARG A 139 -33.81 -18.03 76.69
N LEU A 140 -33.74 -16.75 76.34
CA LEU A 140 -34.18 -15.64 77.20
C LEU A 140 -35.68 -15.71 77.51
N LEU A 141 -36.52 -16.02 76.50
CA LEU A 141 -37.95 -16.21 76.71
C LEU A 141 -38.22 -17.39 77.66
N HIS A 142 -37.49 -18.49 77.51
CA HIS A 142 -37.61 -19.65 78.40
C HIS A 142 -37.22 -19.29 79.85
N LEU A 143 -36.08 -18.61 80.05
CA LEU A 143 -35.64 -18.15 81.37
C LEU A 143 -36.63 -17.17 82.00
N ARG A 144 -37.19 -16.25 81.21
CA ARG A 144 -38.21 -15.31 81.68
C ARG A 144 -39.47 -16.03 82.13
N SER A 145 -39.94 -17.02 81.36
CA SER A 145 -41.08 -17.86 81.74
C SER A 145 -40.83 -18.58 83.07
N LYS A 146 -39.64 -19.18 83.22
CA LYS A 146 -39.23 -19.88 84.45
C LYS A 146 -39.16 -18.93 85.65
N SER A 147 -38.62 -17.72 85.47
CA SER A 147 -38.55 -16.68 86.51
C SER A 147 -39.95 -16.26 86.97
N VAL A 148 -40.88 -16.03 86.03
CA VAL A 148 -42.28 -15.71 86.36
C VAL A 148 -42.95 -16.85 87.12
N GLN A 149 -42.71 -18.10 86.73
CA GLN A 149 -43.24 -19.27 87.43
C GLN A 149 -42.68 -19.37 88.86
N GLN A 150 -41.37 -19.17 89.04
CA GLN A 150 -40.73 -19.16 90.36
C GLN A 150 -41.25 -18.02 91.24
N GLN A 151 -41.42 -16.82 90.69
CA GLN A 151 -41.99 -15.68 91.41
C GLN A 151 -43.43 -15.96 91.87
N ARG A 152 -44.24 -16.60 91.01
CA ARG A 152 -45.60 -17.03 91.37
C ARG A 152 -45.57 -18.07 92.49
N LEU A 153 -44.65 -19.03 92.46
CA LEU A 153 -44.49 -20.02 93.52
C LEU A 153 -44.09 -19.37 94.84
N LEU A 154 -43.07 -18.50 94.82
CA LEU A 154 -42.60 -17.78 96.01
C LEU A 154 -43.71 -16.94 96.66
N ARG A 155 -44.55 -16.27 95.85
CA ARG A 155 -45.72 -15.53 96.37
C ARG A 155 -46.71 -16.45 97.09
N LYS A 156 -46.98 -17.64 96.54
CA LYS A 156 -47.85 -18.63 97.19
C LYS A 156 -47.24 -19.12 98.51
N THR A 157 -45.94 -19.42 98.52
CA THR A 157 -45.24 -19.86 99.73
C THR A 157 -45.22 -18.77 100.80
N LEU A 158 -44.99 -17.51 100.41
CA LEU A 158 -45.03 -16.39 101.33
C LEU A 158 -46.42 -16.20 101.95
N ALA A 159 -47.48 -16.31 101.15
CA ALA A 159 -48.85 -16.24 101.66
C ALA A 159 -49.14 -17.36 102.68
N LEU A 160 -48.69 -18.58 102.41
CA LEU A 160 -48.81 -19.70 103.35
C LEU A 160 -48.04 -19.45 104.66
N LEU A 161 -46.82 -18.92 104.58
CA LEU A 161 -46.02 -18.58 105.77
C LEU A 161 -46.62 -17.44 106.58
N GLN A 162 -47.22 -16.44 105.92
CA GLN A 162 -47.92 -15.35 106.60
C GLN A 162 -49.18 -15.85 107.30
N PHE A 163 -49.92 -16.75 106.65
CA PHE A 163 -51.09 -17.41 107.23
C PHE A 163 -50.69 -18.23 108.47
N SER A 164 -49.69 -19.12 108.35
CA SER A 164 -49.24 -19.93 109.49
C SER A 164 -48.65 -19.08 110.62
N ARG A 165 -47.96 -17.97 110.30
CA ARG A 165 -47.54 -17.00 111.32
C ARG A 165 -48.73 -16.39 112.05
N GLY A 166 -49.80 -16.05 111.33
CA GLY A 166 -51.05 -15.55 111.90
C GLY A 166 -51.70 -16.56 112.86
N GLU A 167 -51.76 -17.83 112.46
CA GLU A 167 -52.24 -18.92 113.32
C GLU A 167 -51.37 -19.06 114.58
N MET A 168 -50.03 -19.06 114.42
CA MET A 168 -49.10 -19.14 115.56
C MET A 168 -49.22 -17.94 116.50
N THR A 169 -49.43 -16.72 115.99
CA THR A 169 -49.69 -15.56 116.85
C THR A 169 -51.00 -15.68 117.59
N THR A 170 -52.02 -16.29 116.97
CA THR A 170 -53.31 -16.54 117.62
C THR A 170 -53.14 -17.54 118.76
N VAL A 171 -52.43 -18.65 118.53
CA VAL A 171 -52.09 -19.63 119.58
C VAL A 171 -51.26 -19.01 120.70
N LYS A 172 -50.26 -18.18 120.37
CA LYS A 172 -49.47 -17.45 121.36
C LYS A 172 -50.36 -16.57 122.23
N ASN A 173 -51.26 -15.80 121.64
CA ASN A 173 -52.16 -14.91 122.37
C ASN A 173 -53.14 -15.69 123.26
N GLN A 174 -53.60 -16.86 122.82
CA GLN A 174 -54.39 -17.76 123.65
C GLN A 174 -53.59 -18.27 124.85
N LEU A 175 -52.34 -18.70 124.64
CA LEU A 175 -51.46 -19.15 125.73
C LEU A 175 -51.14 -18.04 126.74
N THR A 176 -50.88 -16.80 126.27
CA THR A 176 -50.64 -15.67 127.18
C THR A 176 -51.88 -15.35 128.00
N HIS A 177 -53.07 -15.36 127.39
CA HIS A 177 -54.33 -15.21 128.11
C HIS A 177 -54.50 -16.32 129.17
N PHE A 178 -54.21 -17.59 128.82
CA PHE A 178 -54.28 -18.68 129.80
C PHE A 178 -53.29 -18.47 130.97
N LEU A 179 -52.07 -18.01 130.69
CA LEU A 179 -51.08 -17.70 131.73
C LEU A 179 -51.57 -16.55 132.64
N GLU A 180 -52.11 -15.47 132.08
CA GLU A 180 -52.67 -14.36 132.86
C GLU A 180 -53.84 -14.84 133.73
N THR A 181 -54.75 -15.65 133.18
CA THR A 181 -55.84 -16.23 133.98
C THR A 181 -55.32 -17.14 135.10
N TRP A 182 -54.24 -17.88 134.85
CA TRP A 182 -53.58 -18.71 135.85
C TRP A 182 -52.94 -17.87 136.96
N ASP A 183 -52.16 -16.85 136.61
CA ASP A 183 -51.51 -15.97 137.60
C ASP A 183 -52.55 -15.22 138.45
N ASN A 184 -53.65 -14.77 137.84
CA ASN A 184 -54.79 -14.20 138.56
C ASN A 184 -55.41 -15.21 139.54
N SER A 185 -55.64 -16.45 139.10
CA SER A 185 -56.17 -17.50 139.98
C SER A 185 -55.22 -17.86 141.13
N LYS A 186 -53.90 -17.87 140.86
CA LYS A 186 -52.86 -18.10 141.85
C LYS A 186 -52.80 -16.98 142.89
N ALA A 187 -52.89 -15.72 142.47
CA ALA A 187 -52.93 -14.57 143.36
C ALA A 187 -54.16 -14.59 144.28
N LEU A 188 -55.33 -14.93 143.72
CA LEU A 188 -56.58 -15.13 144.50
C LEU A 188 -56.42 -16.22 145.56
N ILE A 189 -55.81 -17.35 145.21
CA ILE A 189 -55.54 -18.44 146.18
C ILE A 189 -54.56 -17.97 147.26
N GLN A 190 -53.48 -17.27 146.90
CA GLN A 190 -52.51 -16.75 147.87
C GLN A 190 -53.14 -15.73 148.83
N GLN A 191 -54.00 -14.84 148.33
CA GLN A 191 -54.72 -13.88 149.16
C GLN A 191 -55.68 -14.57 150.13
N SER A 192 -56.38 -15.61 149.67
CA SER A 192 -57.23 -16.44 150.53
C SER A 192 -56.42 -17.12 151.65
N CYS A 193 -55.22 -17.64 151.35
CA CYS A 193 -54.35 -18.25 152.35
C CYS A 193 -53.85 -17.23 153.39
N ILE A 194 -53.39 -16.05 152.94
CA ILE A 194 -52.92 -14.97 153.85
C ILE A 194 -54.05 -14.51 154.78
N SER A 195 -55.29 -14.40 154.28
CA SER A 195 -56.44 -14.05 155.11
C SER A 195 -56.76 -15.13 156.15
N ALA A 196 -56.66 -16.41 155.80
CA ALA A 196 -56.87 -17.52 156.74
C ALA A 196 -55.77 -17.57 157.83
N ASP A 197 -54.52 -17.28 157.47
CA ASP A 197 -53.41 -17.22 158.43
C ASP A 197 -53.55 -16.04 159.41
N ALA A 198 -54.02 -14.88 158.94
CA ALA A 198 -54.29 -13.71 159.79
C ALA A 198 -55.43 -13.96 160.78
N GLU A 199 -56.50 -14.63 160.35
CA GLU A 199 -57.59 -15.07 161.25
C GLU A 199 -57.09 -16.06 162.31
N CYS A 200 -56.22 -17.01 161.93
CA CYS A 200 -55.62 -17.95 162.87
C CYS A 200 -54.69 -17.26 163.90
N ALA A 201 -53.99 -16.18 163.51
CA ALA A 201 -53.14 -15.41 164.41
C ALA A 201 -53.94 -14.58 165.43
N HIS A 202 -55.07 -13.99 165.01
CA HIS A 202 -55.97 -13.24 165.87
C HIS A 202 -56.58 -14.12 166.98
N LEU A 203 -57.06 -15.31 166.62
CA LEU A 203 -57.63 -16.27 167.58
C LEU A 203 -56.60 -16.79 168.59
N LYS A 204 -55.31 -16.80 168.23
CA LYS A 204 -54.21 -17.16 169.14
C LYS A 204 -53.93 -16.08 170.18
N GLN A 205 -53.99 -14.80 169.77
CA GLN A 205 -53.73 -13.66 170.63
C GLN A 205 -54.86 -13.41 171.66
N GLU A 206 -56.11 -13.73 171.31
CA GLU A 206 -57.25 -13.71 172.25
C GLU A 206 -57.15 -14.79 173.33
N VAL A 207 -56.63 -15.98 173.01
CA VAL A 207 -56.46 -17.08 173.98
C VAL A 207 -55.37 -16.74 175.01
N ASP A 208 -54.27 -16.12 174.59
CA ASP A 208 -53.18 -15.70 175.49
C ASP A 208 -53.60 -14.55 176.44
N GLY A 209 -54.49 -13.66 175.99
CA GLY A 209 -55.02 -12.57 176.81
C GLY A 209 -56.01 -13.00 177.90
N LEU A 210 -56.75 -14.09 177.67
CA LEU A 210 -57.70 -14.64 178.65
C LEU A 210 -57.03 -15.50 179.73
N GLN A 211 -55.79 -15.94 179.52
CA GLN A 211 -55.04 -16.81 180.43
C GLN A 211 -54.28 -16.05 181.55
N VAL A 212 -54.05 -14.74 181.38
CA VAL A 212 -53.36 -13.87 182.36
C VAL A 212 -54.35 -13.14 183.28
N ASN A 213 -55.55 -12.85 182.81
CA ASN A 213 -56.59 -12.14 183.58
C ASN A 213 -57.32 -13.01 184.62
N LEU A 214 -57.03 -14.31 184.68
CA LEU A 214 -57.68 -15.28 185.58
C LEU A 214 -56.93 -15.49 186.91
N LYS A 215 -55.77 -14.84 187.14
CA LYS A 215 -54.90 -15.10 188.31
C LYS A 215 -54.70 -13.93 189.29
N THR A 216 -55.31 -12.77 189.09
CA THR A 216 -54.97 -11.56 189.87
C THR A 216 -56.16 -10.74 190.39
N LEU A 217 -57.39 -11.28 190.40
CA LEU A 217 -58.58 -10.56 190.88
C LEU A 217 -59.52 -11.45 191.74
N GLU A 218 -58.98 -12.02 192.82
CA GLU A 218 -59.79 -12.77 193.83
C GLU A 218 -59.78 -12.16 195.24
N VAL A 219 -59.12 -11.02 195.46
CA VAL A 219 -59.16 -10.25 196.73
C VAL A 219 -58.68 -8.85 196.31
N GLU A 220 -59.43 -7.76 196.23
CA GLU A 220 -60.61 -7.29 196.92
C GLU A 220 -61.28 -6.29 195.97
N VAL A 221 -62.61 -6.21 195.96
CA VAL A 221 -63.40 -4.98 196.17
C VAL A 221 -64.88 -5.38 196.03
N PRO A 222 -65.51 -5.92 197.07
CA PRO A 222 -66.75 -5.37 197.53
C PRO A 222 -66.40 -4.24 198.50
N LYS A 223 -66.30 -3.01 197.97
CA LYS A 223 -66.51 -1.69 198.61
C LYS A 223 -65.66 -0.62 197.90
N LEU A 224 -66.16 -0.11 196.78
CA LEU A 224 -66.95 1.14 196.66
C LEU A 224 -66.04 2.27 196.14
N LYS A 225 -66.18 2.63 194.85
CA LYS A 225 -67.17 3.63 194.40
C LYS A 225 -67.15 4.86 195.30
N SER A 226 -66.36 5.89 194.94
CA SER A 226 -66.69 7.30 195.21
C SER A 226 -65.65 8.36 194.79
N PHE A 227 -64.81 8.19 193.76
CA PHE A 227 -63.92 9.30 193.31
C PHE A 227 -63.81 9.51 191.79
N LEU A 228 -64.78 9.03 191.01
CA LEU A 228 -64.89 9.29 189.59
C LEU A 228 -65.77 10.51 189.33
N GLU A 229 -65.22 11.72 189.45
CA GLU A 229 -65.79 12.89 188.75
C GLU A 229 -64.76 13.95 188.30
N PRO A 230 -63.57 14.16 188.92
CA PRO A 230 -62.68 15.22 188.40
C PRO A 230 -61.82 14.84 187.17
N ALA A 231 -61.79 13.57 186.72
CA ALA A 231 -60.89 13.11 185.64
C ALA A 231 -61.47 13.23 184.21
N ARG A 232 -62.74 13.64 184.06
CA ARG A 232 -63.43 13.65 182.75
C ARG A 232 -63.13 14.87 181.88
N GLU A 233 -62.63 15.97 182.42
CA GLU A 233 -62.50 17.23 181.66
C GLU A 233 -61.17 17.37 180.88
N GLN A 234 -60.09 16.69 181.26
CA GLN A 234 -58.81 16.70 180.50
C GLN A 234 -58.81 15.78 179.26
N ILE A 235 -59.71 14.79 179.19
CA ILE A 235 -59.81 13.85 178.04
C ILE A 235 -60.40 14.54 176.80
N LEU A 236 -61.17 15.62 176.95
CA LEU A 236 -61.79 16.32 175.81
C LEU A 236 -60.80 17.22 175.04
N GLN A 237 -59.76 17.73 175.70
CA GLN A 237 -58.79 18.66 175.08
C GLN A 237 -57.75 17.95 174.19
N LEU A 238 -57.32 16.75 174.59
CA LEU A 238 -56.39 15.92 173.81
C LEU A 238 -57.05 15.24 172.59
N LYS A 239 -58.37 15.02 172.61
CA LYS A 239 -59.13 14.41 171.50
C LYS A 239 -59.17 15.30 170.25
N ASN A 240 -59.20 16.62 170.41
CA ASN A 240 -59.22 17.55 169.28
C ASN A 240 -57.86 17.70 168.58
N GLN A 241 -56.74 17.56 169.29
CA GLN A 241 -55.38 17.66 168.71
C GLN A 241 -54.99 16.42 167.88
N VAL A 242 -55.48 15.24 168.27
CA VAL A 242 -55.27 13.99 167.49
C VAL A 242 -56.08 14.02 166.17
N GLN A 243 -57.26 14.64 166.18
CA GLN A 243 -58.10 14.77 164.99
C GLN A 243 -57.44 15.66 163.91
N THR A 244 -56.78 16.76 164.31
CA THR A 244 -56.07 17.68 163.40
C THR A 244 -54.80 17.07 162.80
N HIS A 245 -54.04 16.28 163.57
CA HIS A 245 -52.83 15.62 163.08
C HIS A 245 -53.14 14.53 162.03
N LYS A 246 -54.25 13.81 162.19
CA LYS A 246 -54.72 12.78 161.25
C LYS A 246 -55.16 13.37 159.91
N GLN A 247 -55.75 14.56 159.91
CA GLN A 247 -56.11 15.28 158.68
C GLN A 247 -54.87 15.72 157.88
N LEU A 248 -53.86 16.29 158.55
CA LEU A 248 -52.60 16.68 157.89
C LEU A 248 -51.81 15.46 157.36
N GLN A 249 -51.83 14.33 158.06
CA GLN A 249 -51.19 13.10 157.61
C GLN A 249 -51.85 12.53 156.35
N ASN A 250 -53.19 12.54 156.28
CA ASN A 250 -53.91 12.13 155.09
C ASN A 250 -53.63 13.07 153.91
N GLN A 251 -53.64 14.39 154.13
CA GLN A 251 -53.31 15.37 153.09
C GLN A 251 -51.88 15.19 152.55
N TYR A 252 -50.91 14.86 153.41
CA TYR A 252 -49.55 14.56 152.98
C TYR A 252 -49.47 13.26 152.16
N GLN A 253 -50.20 12.21 152.56
CA GLN A 253 -50.26 10.94 151.82
C GLN A 253 -50.94 11.11 150.45
N ASP A 254 -52.01 11.89 150.39
CA ASP A 254 -52.70 12.23 149.13
C ASP A 254 -51.77 13.02 148.19
N ALA A 255 -50.99 13.97 148.73
CA ALA A 255 -49.99 14.70 147.96
C ALA A 255 -48.86 13.79 147.45
N CYS A 256 -48.38 12.83 148.26
CA CYS A 256 -47.37 11.86 147.84
C CYS A 256 -47.88 10.91 146.73
N LEU A 257 -49.14 10.47 146.80
CA LEU A 257 -49.76 9.65 145.75
C LEU A 257 -49.90 10.43 144.44
N LEU A 258 -50.27 11.72 144.52
CA LEU A 258 -50.36 12.59 143.35
C LEU A 258 -48.99 12.81 142.69
N ILE A 259 -47.95 13.08 143.49
CA ILE A 259 -46.58 13.24 142.97
C ILE A 259 -46.11 11.95 142.27
N LYS A 260 -46.33 10.79 142.87
CA LYS A 260 -45.95 9.51 142.25
C LYS A 260 -46.72 9.24 140.95
N GLY A 261 -48.02 9.57 140.91
CA GLY A 261 -48.82 9.49 139.69
C GLY A 261 -48.28 10.39 138.57
N LEU A 262 -47.91 11.63 138.90
CA LEU A 262 -47.29 12.56 137.95
C LEU A 262 -45.90 12.09 137.49
N GLU A 263 -45.12 11.45 138.35
CA GLU A 263 -43.83 10.85 137.97
C GLU A 263 -44.01 9.66 137.01
N ASP A 264 -44.99 8.80 137.26
CA ASP A 264 -45.33 7.67 136.39
C ASP A 264 -45.85 8.17 135.02
N GLU A 265 -46.70 9.21 135.00
CA GLU A 265 -47.16 9.87 133.77
C GLU A 265 -45.99 10.52 133.00
N MET A 266 -45.09 11.24 133.69
CA MET A 266 -43.91 11.83 133.07
C MET A 266 -43.00 10.75 132.45
N ASN A 267 -42.82 9.62 133.13
CA ASN A 267 -42.03 8.50 132.62
C ASN A 267 -42.70 7.83 131.41
N SER A 268 -44.03 7.67 131.44
CA SER A 268 -44.80 7.16 130.29
C SER A 268 -44.67 8.08 129.07
N LEU A 269 -44.88 9.39 129.25
CA LEU A 269 -44.74 10.39 128.19
C LEU A 269 -43.31 10.46 127.64
N LYS A 270 -42.29 10.29 128.49
CA LYS A 270 -40.89 10.24 128.05
C LYS A 270 -40.61 9.02 127.17
N LEU A 271 -41.16 7.86 127.51
CA LEU A 271 -41.05 6.65 126.71
C LEU A 271 -41.80 6.78 125.38
N GLU A 272 -43.01 7.35 125.39
CA GLU A 272 -43.78 7.65 124.18
C GLU A 272 -43.05 8.62 123.26
N LEU A 273 -42.45 9.68 123.80
CA LEU A 273 -41.62 10.61 123.03
C LEU A 273 -40.42 9.89 122.40
N GLN A 274 -39.72 9.03 123.15
CA GLN A 274 -38.60 8.24 122.62
C GLN A 274 -39.06 7.31 121.49
N ASN A 275 -40.16 6.59 121.67
CA ASN A 275 -40.74 5.74 120.62
C ASN A 275 -41.11 6.56 119.38
N SER A 276 -41.76 7.71 119.56
CA SER A 276 -42.12 8.61 118.46
C SER A 276 -40.89 9.15 117.73
N THR A 277 -39.79 9.48 118.44
CA THR A 277 -38.54 9.88 117.79
C THR A 277 -37.90 8.76 116.99
N HIS A 278 -37.91 7.51 117.49
CA HIS A 278 -37.40 6.37 116.74
C HIS A 278 -38.25 6.05 115.50
N GLU A 279 -39.58 6.17 115.61
CA GLU A 279 -40.49 6.04 114.47
C GLU A 279 -40.25 7.14 113.42
N GLN A 280 -40.02 8.39 113.86
CA GLN A 280 -39.68 9.49 112.98
C GLN A 280 -38.35 9.26 112.25
N GLU A 281 -37.31 8.79 112.95
CA GLU A 281 -36.02 8.44 112.36
C GLU A 281 -36.14 7.27 111.37
N HIS A 282 -36.93 6.26 111.71
CA HIS A 282 -37.20 5.13 110.82
C HIS A 282 -37.94 5.58 109.54
N ALA A 283 -38.98 6.42 109.69
CA ALA A 283 -39.71 6.99 108.56
C ALA A 283 -38.80 7.86 107.67
N LYS A 284 -37.91 8.66 108.28
CA LYS A 284 -36.92 9.47 107.54
C LYS A 284 -35.99 8.60 106.69
N LYS A 285 -35.40 7.54 107.28
CA LYS A 285 -34.54 6.58 106.55
C LYS A 285 -35.30 5.92 105.39
N LEU A 286 -36.56 5.54 105.62
CA LEU A 286 -37.39 4.95 104.57
C LEU A 286 -37.64 5.94 103.42
N LEU A 287 -37.92 7.20 103.73
CA LEU A 287 -38.07 8.25 102.72
C LEU A 287 -36.79 8.48 101.93
N GLU A 288 -35.63 8.52 102.59
CA GLU A 288 -34.32 8.63 101.91
C GLU A 288 -34.11 7.48 100.91
N ILE A 289 -34.35 6.23 101.32
CA ILE A 289 -34.28 5.07 100.43
C ILE A 289 -35.25 5.23 99.24
N LYS A 290 -36.49 5.66 99.49
CA LYS A 290 -37.47 5.87 98.41
C LYS A 290 -37.10 7.00 97.46
N THR A 291 -36.42 8.04 97.93
CA THR A 291 -35.91 9.10 97.06
C THR A 291 -34.80 8.62 96.14
N VAL A 292 -33.90 7.76 96.65
CA VAL A 292 -32.84 7.13 95.85
C VAL A 292 -33.45 6.19 94.81
N GLU A 293 -34.35 5.28 95.22
CA GLU A 293 -35.05 4.38 94.28
C GLU A 293 -35.77 5.15 93.16
N LYS A 294 -36.39 6.29 93.48
CA LYS A 294 -37.03 7.15 92.49
C LYS A 294 -36.02 7.77 91.52
N GLU A 295 -34.84 8.18 92.00
CA GLU A 295 -33.80 8.71 91.11
C GLU A 295 -33.22 7.63 90.20
N ASP A 296 -32.96 6.44 90.74
CA ASP A 296 -32.49 5.30 89.96
C ASP A 296 -33.48 4.96 88.84
N LEU A 297 -34.78 4.93 89.15
CA LEU A 297 -35.82 4.75 88.13
C LEU A 297 -35.82 5.88 87.09
N ARG A 298 -35.64 7.15 87.50
CA ARG A 298 -35.55 8.28 86.55
C ARG A 298 -34.34 8.16 85.62
N VAL A 299 -33.20 7.73 86.13
CA VAL A 299 -32.00 7.47 85.32
C VAL A 299 -32.29 6.34 84.32
N LEU A 300 -32.85 5.22 84.78
CA LEU A 300 -33.19 4.09 83.91
C LEU A 300 -34.19 4.48 82.80
N TRP A 301 -35.19 5.31 83.12
CA TRP A 301 -36.14 5.83 82.14
C TRP A 301 -35.46 6.73 81.09
N ARG A 302 -34.52 7.59 81.50
CA ARG A 302 -33.73 8.40 80.57
C ARG A 302 -32.90 7.53 79.63
N GLU A 303 -32.16 6.56 80.18
CA GLU A 303 -31.36 5.62 79.38
C GLU A 303 -32.19 4.84 78.37
N GLN A 304 -33.38 4.37 78.75
CA GLN A 304 -34.30 3.72 77.81
C GLN A 304 -34.81 4.67 76.74
N THR A 305 -35.13 5.91 77.10
CA THR A 305 -35.58 6.92 76.14
C THR A 305 -34.49 7.23 75.13
N ASP A 306 -33.25 7.45 75.60
CA ASP A 306 -32.08 7.71 74.76
C ASP A 306 -31.75 6.50 73.86
N ALA A 307 -31.95 5.27 74.36
CA ALA A 307 -31.79 4.06 73.56
C ALA A 307 -32.86 3.97 72.45
N ILE A 308 -34.12 4.27 72.76
CA ILE A 308 -35.21 4.29 71.77
C ILE A 308 -34.96 5.35 70.70
N GLU A 309 -34.51 6.55 71.08
CA GLU A 309 -34.21 7.62 70.15
C GLU A 309 -33.07 7.25 69.20
N ARG A 310 -31.99 6.63 69.73
CA ARG A 310 -30.88 6.13 68.92
C ARG A 310 -31.35 5.07 67.92
N LEU A 311 -32.05 4.04 68.40
CA LEU A 311 -32.58 2.97 67.54
C LEU A 311 -33.55 3.52 66.47
N SER A 312 -34.36 4.51 66.83
CA SER A 312 -35.27 5.16 65.88
C SER A 312 -34.51 5.95 64.79
N ARG A 313 -33.38 6.57 65.15
CA ARG A 313 -32.51 7.26 64.19
C ARG A 313 -31.83 6.26 63.26
N ASP A 314 -31.24 5.20 63.81
CA ASP A 314 -30.60 4.14 63.04
C ASP A 314 -31.59 3.50 62.05
N LEU A 315 -32.83 3.25 62.49
CA LEU A 315 -33.87 2.70 61.63
C LEU A 315 -34.18 3.62 60.45
N ARG A 316 -34.26 4.95 60.67
CA ARG A 316 -34.47 5.93 59.59
C ARG A 316 -33.29 5.95 58.62
N GLU A 317 -32.06 5.98 59.10
CA GLU A 317 -30.86 5.95 58.24
C GLU A 317 -30.78 4.66 57.42
N LYS A 318 -31.13 3.51 58.02
CA LYS A 318 -31.24 2.23 57.29
C LYS A 318 -32.37 2.24 56.26
N GLN A 319 -33.50 2.87 56.56
CA GLN A 319 -34.60 3.02 55.60
C GLN A 319 -34.20 3.91 54.41
N GLU A 320 -33.53 5.03 54.66
CA GLU A 320 -33.06 5.96 53.61
C GLU A 320 -31.97 5.30 52.74
N SER A 321 -31.02 4.60 53.35
CA SER A 321 -29.98 3.87 52.60
C SER A 321 -30.55 2.69 51.80
N TRP A 322 -31.59 2.01 52.32
CA TRP A 322 -32.33 0.99 51.57
C TRP A 322 -33.06 1.60 50.37
N LEU A 323 -33.80 2.71 50.55
CA LEU A 323 -34.49 3.41 49.47
C LEU A 323 -33.50 3.89 48.39
N SER A 324 -32.37 4.45 48.79
CA SER A 324 -31.30 4.88 47.88
C SER A 324 -30.71 3.71 47.10
N SER A 325 -30.59 2.53 47.74
CA SER A 325 -30.12 1.31 47.07
C SER A 325 -31.17 0.76 46.11
N GLN A 326 -32.46 0.80 46.48
CA GLN A 326 -33.56 0.43 45.60
C GLN A 326 -33.63 1.32 44.35
N GLN A 327 -33.50 2.64 44.51
CA GLN A 327 -33.46 3.59 43.40
C GLN A 327 -32.28 3.33 42.46
N ARG A 328 -31.09 3.02 43.01
CA ARG A 328 -29.94 2.62 42.19
C ARG A 328 -30.20 1.34 41.40
N CYS A 329 -30.82 0.33 42.02
CA CYS A 329 -31.22 -0.89 41.32
C CYS A 329 -32.22 -0.61 40.20
N GLN A 330 -33.21 0.24 40.43
CA GLN A 330 -34.19 0.64 39.41
C GLN A 330 -33.51 1.36 38.25
N SER A 331 -32.65 2.34 38.52
CA SER A 331 -31.91 3.06 37.49
C SER A 331 -30.99 2.13 36.69
N MET A 332 -30.32 1.18 37.35
CA MET A 332 -29.50 0.18 36.67
C MET A 332 -30.37 -0.72 35.76
N GLN A 333 -31.56 -1.10 36.23
CA GLN A 333 -32.50 -1.92 35.46
C GLN A 333 -33.04 -1.18 34.23
N GLU A 334 -33.35 0.12 34.35
CA GLU A 334 -33.71 0.97 33.21
C GLU A 334 -32.57 1.10 32.20
N GLN A 335 -31.33 1.28 32.67
CA GLN A 335 -30.16 1.33 31.80
C GLN A 335 -29.97 0.01 31.06
N LEU A 336 -30.12 -1.14 31.73
CA LEU A 336 -30.02 -2.45 31.09
C LEU A 336 -31.08 -2.62 29.99
N LEU A 337 -32.32 -2.17 30.21
CA LEU A 337 -33.35 -2.19 29.18
C LEU A 337 -32.99 -1.31 27.97
N VAL A 338 -32.44 -0.12 28.19
CA VAL A 338 -31.97 0.76 27.11
C VAL A 338 -30.82 0.12 26.34
N TRP A 339 -29.87 -0.52 27.04
CA TRP A 339 -28.77 -1.24 26.40
C TRP A 339 -29.28 -2.42 25.57
N GLN A 340 -30.21 -3.19 26.10
CA GLN A 340 -30.84 -4.29 25.36
C GLN A 340 -31.53 -3.79 24.07
N GLN A 341 -32.28 -2.69 24.14
CA GLN A 341 -32.91 -2.11 22.94
C GLN A 341 -31.88 -1.62 21.91
N LYS A 342 -30.74 -1.08 22.35
CA LYS A 342 -29.65 -0.66 21.46
C LYS A 342 -28.98 -1.86 20.80
N GLU A 343 -28.79 -2.94 21.53
CA GLU A 343 -28.27 -4.21 21.00
C GLU A 343 -29.23 -4.78 19.96
N GLU A 344 -30.53 -4.88 20.26
CA GLU A 344 -31.57 -5.32 19.32
C GLU A 344 -31.70 -4.41 18.08
N ALA A 345 -31.41 -3.11 18.22
CA ALA A 345 -31.37 -2.20 17.07
C ALA A 345 -30.10 -2.41 16.23
N ALA A 346 -28.96 -2.71 16.86
CA ALA A 346 -27.71 -3.01 16.17
C ALA A 346 -27.78 -4.34 15.43
N THR A 347 -28.31 -5.40 16.05
CA THR A 347 -28.52 -6.70 15.41
C THR A 347 -29.40 -6.58 14.18
N ARG A 348 -30.52 -5.87 14.27
CA ARG A 348 -31.37 -5.58 13.09
C ARG A 348 -30.58 -4.88 11.99
N ARG A 349 -29.79 -3.85 12.29
CA ARG A 349 -28.97 -3.16 11.27
C ARG A 349 -27.96 -4.09 10.61
N LEU A 350 -27.36 -5.01 11.37
CA LEU A 350 -26.45 -6.02 10.82
C LEU A 350 -27.20 -6.97 9.89
N GLU A 351 -28.37 -7.48 10.28
CA GLU A 351 -29.21 -8.33 9.42
C GLU A 351 -29.58 -7.63 8.10
N TRP A 352 -29.93 -6.33 8.17
CA TRP A 352 -30.19 -5.51 6.97
C TRP A 352 -28.96 -5.41 6.07
N ALA A 353 -27.78 -5.10 6.63
CA ALA A 353 -26.54 -5.00 5.87
C ALA A 353 -26.11 -6.34 5.27
N GLU A 354 -26.31 -7.45 6.00
CA GLU A 354 -26.07 -8.81 5.50
C GLU A 354 -26.98 -9.15 4.32
N GLY A 355 -28.25 -8.75 4.39
CA GLY A 355 -29.20 -8.84 3.28
C GLY A 355 -28.71 -8.07 2.04
N GLU A 356 -28.33 -6.81 2.21
CA GLU A 356 -27.81 -5.98 1.12
C GLU A 356 -26.52 -6.56 0.49
N ILE A 357 -25.60 -7.08 1.32
CA ILE A 357 -24.40 -7.75 0.83
C ILE A 357 -24.76 -9.00 0.00
N LYS A 358 -25.78 -9.75 0.43
CA LYS A 358 -26.24 -10.92 -0.31
C LYS A 358 -26.79 -10.52 -1.67
N ASP A 359 -27.65 -9.50 -1.72
CA ASP A 359 -28.22 -8.98 -2.97
C ASP A 359 -27.12 -8.47 -3.92
N LEU A 360 -26.14 -7.73 -3.40
CA LEU A 360 -25.00 -7.25 -4.17
C LEU A 360 -24.12 -8.39 -4.71
N ARG A 361 -23.95 -9.49 -3.95
CA ARG A 361 -23.23 -10.68 -4.42
C ARG A 361 -23.97 -11.37 -5.55
N GLU A 362 -25.28 -11.52 -5.43
CA GLU A 362 -26.13 -12.09 -6.49
C GLU A 362 -26.06 -11.23 -7.76
N ALA A 363 -26.21 -9.91 -7.64
CA ALA A 363 -26.06 -8.98 -8.75
C ALA A 363 -24.68 -9.10 -9.42
N ARG A 364 -23.59 -9.13 -8.64
CA ARG A 364 -22.24 -9.32 -9.16
C ARG A 364 -22.09 -10.64 -9.92
N CYS A 365 -22.65 -11.75 -9.41
CA CYS A 365 -22.63 -13.04 -10.09
C CYS A 365 -23.37 -12.97 -11.44
N THR A 366 -24.55 -12.34 -11.49
CA THR A 366 -25.29 -12.17 -12.76
C THR A 366 -24.52 -11.31 -13.76
N LEU A 367 -23.91 -10.20 -13.33
CA LEU A 367 -23.08 -9.35 -14.19
C LEU A 367 -21.84 -10.07 -14.70
N GLN A 368 -21.22 -10.91 -13.87
CA GLN A 368 -20.07 -11.71 -14.27
C GLN A 368 -20.47 -12.75 -15.34
N GLN A 369 -21.60 -13.43 -15.16
CA GLN A 369 -22.14 -14.35 -16.17
C GLN A 369 -22.42 -13.63 -17.50
N GLN A 370 -23.08 -12.47 -17.45
CA GLN A 370 -23.35 -11.65 -18.65
C GLN A 370 -22.05 -11.22 -19.35
N ARG A 371 -21.03 -10.84 -18.59
CA ARG A 371 -19.71 -10.48 -19.14
C ARG A 371 -19.07 -11.69 -19.83
N GLU A 372 -19.11 -12.87 -19.23
CA GLU A 372 -18.53 -14.09 -19.80
C GLU A 372 -19.27 -14.51 -21.08
N GLU A 373 -20.60 -14.42 -21.11
CA GLU A 373 -21.41 -14.64 -22.31
C GLU A 373 -21.05 -13.64 -23.41
N LEU A 374 -20.97 -12.35 -23.09
CA LEU A 374 -20.59 -11.32 -24.04
C LEU A 374 -19.18 -11.57 -24.61
N GLN A 375 -18.22 -11.95 -23.75
CA GLN A 375 -16.87 -12.32 -24.19
C GLN A 375 -16.90 -13.51 -25.16
N LYS A 376 -17.69 -14.56 -24.86
CA LYS A 376 -17.85 -15.70 -25.77
C LYS A 376 -18.46 -15.27 -27.12
N THR A 377 -19.46 -14.39 -27.11
CA THR A 377 -20.06 -13.88 -28.36
C THR A 377 -19.07 -13.07 -29.18
N HIS A 378 -18.32 -12.14 -28.56
CA HIS A 378 -17.30 -11.36 -29.26
C HIS A 378 -16.17 -12.23 -29.82
N MET A 379 -15.72 -13.24 -29.06
CA MET A 379 -14.72 -14.20 -29.53
C MET A 379 -15.22 -14.96 -30.76
N GLY A 380 -16.45 -15.48 -30.74
CA GLY A 380 -17.02 -16.17 -31.89
C GLY A 380 -17.22 -15.26 -33.11
N GLU A 381 -17.54 -13.98 -32.91
CA GLU A 381 -17.63 -13.01 -34.01
C GLU A 381 -16.26 -12.72 -34.64
N LEU A 382 -15.22 -12.58 -33.82
CA LEU A 382 -13.84 -12.40 -34.28
C LEU A 382 -13.36 -13.62 -35.08
N GLU A 383 -13.56 -14.83 -34.56
CA GLU A 383 -13.22 -16.09 -35.25
C GLU A 383 -13.94 -16.17 -36.61
N ARG A 384 -15.23 -15.86 -36.65
CA ARG A 384 -16.00 -15.83 -37.91
C ARG A 384 -15.46 -14.79 -38.90
N LEU A 385 -15.05 -13.61 -38.42
CA LEU A 385 -14.45 -12.58 -39.27
C LEU A 385 -13.08 -13.04 -39.80
N GLU A 386 -12.23 -13.61 -38.94
CA GLU A 386 -10.94 -14.18 -39.32
C GLU A 386 -11.08 -15.28 -40.38
N GLU A 387 -12.03 -16.20 -40.20
CA GLU A 387 -12.34 -17.24 -41.18
C GLU A 387 -12.83 -16.67 -42.51
N SER A 388 -13.65 -15.61 -42.47
CA SER A 388 -14.10 -14.88 -43.66
C SER A 388 -12.93 -14.18 -44.39
N PHE A 389 -12.03 -13.53 -43.66
CA PHE A 389 -10.81 -12.95 -44.24
C PHE A 389 -9.90 -14.03 -44.84
N ARG A 390 -9.65 -15.12 -44.10
CA ARG A 390 -8.85 -16.26 -44.57
C ARG A 390 -9.44 -16.87 -45.84
N SER A 391 -10.75 -17.03 -45.91
CA SER A 391 -11.44 -17.55 -47.10
C SER A 391 -11.33 -16.61 -48.29
N ARG A 392 -11.47 -15.29 -48.07
CA ARG A 392 -11.26 -14.28 -49.13
C ARG A 392 -9.81 -14.27 -49.64
N LEU A 393 -8.84 -14.36 -48.74
CA LEU A 393 -7.42 -14.44 -49.10
C LEU A 393 -7.13 -15.66 -49.97
N LYS A 394 -7.61 -16.84 -49.58
CA LYS A 394 -7.51 -18.06 -50.40
C LYS A 394 -8.14 -17.87 -51.78
N ALA A 395 -9.33 -17.28 -51.87
CA ALA A 395 -9.98 -17.02 -53.15
C ALA A 395 -9.19 -16.02 -54.02
N THR A 396 -8.57 -15.00 -53.43
CA THR A 396 -7.69 -14.06 -54.15
C THR A 396 -6.39 -14.72 -54.61
N GLU A 397 -5.79 -15.58 -53.79
CA GLU A 397 -4.61 -16.37 -54.16
C GLU A 397 -4.93 -17.31 -55.33
N GLU A 398 -6.05 -18.04 -55.25
CA GLU A 398 -6.54 -18.89 -56.35
C GLU A 398 -6.77 -18.09 -57.64
N HIS A 399 -7.33 -16.88 -57.54
CA HIS A 399 -7.49 -16.00 -58.69
C HIS A 399 -6.14 -15.51 -59.26
N SER A 400 -5.19 -15.16 -58.40
CA SER A 400 -3.83 -14.78 -58.81
C SER A 400 -3.13 -15.92 -59.54
N LEU A 401 -3.18 -17.14 -58.98
CA LEU A 401 -2.63 -18.34 -59.61
C LEU A 401 -3.27 -18.64 -60.97
N LYS A 402 -4.59 -18.46 -61.11
CA LYS A 402 -5.29 -18.59 -62.40
C LYS A 402 -4.82 -17.53 -63.41
N MET A 403 -4.62 -16.29 -62.97
CA MET A 403 -4.11 -15.21 -63.82
C MET A 403 -2.67 -15.46 -64.25
N GLU A 404 -1.79 -15.88 -63.33
CA GLU A 404 -0.41 -16.26 -63.62
C GLU A 404 -0.34 -17.41 -64.63
N ALA A 405 -1.16 -18.46 -64.45
CA ALA A 405 -1.26 -19.56 -65.40
C ALA A 405 -1.72 -19.08 -66.80
N PHE A 406 -2.69 -18.16 -66.85
CA PHE A 406 -3.13 -17.56 -68.12
C PHE A 406 -2.02 -16.74 -68.79
N LEU A 407 -1.28 -15.93 -68.02
CA LEU A 407 -0.15 -15.15 -68.53
C LEU A 407 0.96 -16.06 -69.06
N GLN A 408 1.31 -17.12 -68.32
CA GLN A 408 2.28 -18.12 -68.76
C GLN A 408 1.84 -18.81 -70.05
N GLN A 409 0.55 -19.17 -70.17
CA GLN A 409 0.00 -19.73 -71.39
C GLN A 409 0.13 -18.74 -72.57
N LYS A 410 -0.21 -17.46 -72.37
CA LYS A 410 -0.09 -16.44 -73.41
C LYS A 410 1.35 -16.20 -73.84
N GLN A 411 2.30 -16.18 -72.90
CA GLN A 411 3.72 -16.10 -73.20
C GLN A 411 4.19 -17.32 -74.00
N ALA A 412 3.80 -18.54 -73.61
CA ALA A 412 4.15 -19.75 -74.35
C ALA A 412 3.57 -19.77 -75.78
N GLU A 413 2.34 -19.28 -75.97
CA GLU A 413 1.72 -19.10 -77.29
C GLU A 413 2.52 -18.09 -78.15
N GLN A 414 2.89 -16.94 -77.58
CA GLN A 414 3.70 -15.93 -78.25
C GLN A 414 5.09 -16.45 -78.62
N ASP A 415 5.78 -17.14 -77.72
CA ASP A 415 7.07 -17.77 -77.97
C ASP A 415 6.99 -18.79 -79.11
N LYS A 416 5.91 -19.58 -79.15
CA LYS A 416 5.66 -20.53 -80.24
C LYS A 416 5.48 -19.80 -81.57
N GLN A 417 4.74 -18.69 -81.60
CA GLN A 417 4.56 -17.87 -82.81
C GLN A 417 5.89 -17.23 -83.25
N LEU A 418 6.68 -16.69 -82.32
CA LEU A 418 7.99 -16.12 -82.61
C LEU A 418 8.95 -17.16 -83.20
N LYS A 419 9.03 -18.36 -82.61
CA LYS A 419 9.83 -19.48 -83.15
C LYS A 419 9.37 -19.88 -84.55
N GLN A 420 8.06 -19.95 -84.79
CA GLN A 420 7.54 -20.23 -86.14
C GLN A 420 7.98 -19.15 -87.13
N ARG A 421 7.83 -17.87 -86.79
CA ARG A 421 8.25 -16.74 -87.65
C ARG A 421 9.75 -16.73 -87.91
N GLU A 422 10.56 -17.02 -86.89
CA GLU A 422 12.00 -17.17 -87.04
C GLU A 422 12.34 -18.29 -88.03
N THR A 423 11.68 -19.45 -87.93
CA THR A 423 11.91 -20.56 -88.87
C THR A 423 11.49 -20.20 -90.30
N GLU A 424 10.40 -19.45 -90.48
CA GLU A 424 9.97 -18.94 -91.78
C GLU A 424 11.01 -18.00 -92.39
N LEU A 425 11.45 -16.99 -91.63
CA LEU A 425 12.47 -16.04 -92.06
C LEU A 425 13.79 -16.74 -92.40
N ARG A 426 14.20 -17.76 -91.62
CA ARG A 426 15.37 -18.58 -91.94
C ARG A 426 15.21 -19.34 -93.26
N ARG A 427 14.01 -19.88 -93.55
CA ARG A 427 13.72 -20.53 -94.84
C ARG A 427 13.75 -19.53 -95.99
N GLU A 428 13.13 -18.36 -95.83
CA GLU A 428 13.11 -17.29 -96.83
C GLU A 428 14.54 -16.80 -97.15
N ALA A 429 15.35 -16.54 -96.13
CA ALA A 429 16.75 -16.16 -96.30
C ALA A 429 17.56 -17.25 -97.02
N HIS A 430 17.30 -18.53 -96.72
CA HIS A 430 17.95 -19.64 -97.41
C HIS A 430 17.60 -19.67 -98.90
N ILE A 431 16.31 -19.51 -99.24
CA ILE A 431 15.83 -19.45 -100.63
C ILE A 431 16.48 -18.26 -101.36
N GLU A 432 16.52 -17.07 -100.76
CA GLU A 432 17.14 -15.89 -101.37
C GLU A 432 18.65 -16.10 -101.61
N LEU A 433 19.36 -16.68 -100.65
CA LEU A 433 20.79 -17.02 -100.82
C LEU A 433 21.00 -18.00 -101.98
N ASP A 434 20.13 -18.99 -102.15
CA ASP A 434 20.20 -19.92 -103.27
C ASP A 434 19.88 -19.25 -104.62
N ILE A 435 18.90 -18.34 -104.66
CA ILE A 435 18.63 -17.51 -105.85
C ILE A 435 19.87 -16.67 -106.22
N GLN A 436 20.51 -16.03 -105.23
CA GLN A 436 21.73 -15.23 -105.49
C GLN A 436 22.90 -16.11 -105.96
N ARG A 437 23.07 -17.31 -105.39
CA ARG A 437 24.05 -18.28 -105.87
C ARG A 437 23.79 -18.69 -107.32
N GLN A 438 22.54 -18.98 -107.68
CA GLN A 438 22.16 -19.30 -109.06
C GLN A 438 22.45 -18.15 -110.02
N LYS A 439 22.08 -16.91 -109.69
CA LYS A 439 22.41 -15.71 -110.49
C LYS A 439 23.91 -15.53 -110.69
N ASN A 440 24.71 -15.75 -109.65
CA ASN A 440 26.17 -15.66 -109.74
C ASN A 440 26.76 -16.77 -110.62
N LEU A 441 26.24 -18.00 -110.52
CA LEU A 441 26.62 -19.10 -111.41
C LEU A 441 26.28 -18.80 -112.88
N GLU A 442 25.10 -18.23 -113.14
CA GLU A 442 24.72 -17.78 -114.48
C GLU A 442 25.65 -16.68 -115.02
N LEU A 443 26.03 -15.70 -114.18
CA LEU A 443 26.99 -14.66 -114.53
C LEU A 443 28.38 -15.23 -114.82
N LEU A 444 28.86 -16.17 -113.99
CA LEU A 444 30.14 -16.85 -114.23
C LEU A 444 30.14 -17.62 -115.55
N ASN A 445 29.04 -18.33 -115.87
CA ASN A 445 28.89 -19.02 -117.15
C ASN A 445 28.89 -18.04 -118.33
N LYS A 446 28.23 -16.87 -118.20
CA LYS A 446 28.27 -15.81 -119.22
C LYS A 446 29.71 -15.32 -119.44
N TYR A 447 30.44 -15.01 -118.37
CA TYR A 447 31.83 -14.58 -118.47
C TYR A 447 32.74 -15.67 -119.06
N GLN A 448 32.54 -16.95 -118.71
CA GLN A 448 33.26 -18.06 -119.34
C GLN A 448 32.98 -18.15 -120.85
N ASN A 449 31.72 -18.01 -121.27
CA ASN A 449 31.36 -18.00 -122.69
C ASN A 449 31.96 -16.80 -123.44
N GLU A 450 31.99 -15.61 -122.82
CA GLU A 450 32.65 -14.43 -123.38
C GLU A 450 34.16 -14.64 -123.55
N ILE A 451 34.83 -15.24 -122.55
CA ILE A 451 36.24 -15.62 -122.64
C ILE A 451 36.46 -16.60 -123.79
N GLN A 452 35.65 -17.65 -123.93
CA GLN A 452 35.73 -18.60 -125.03
C GLN A 452 35.52 -17.92 -126.40
N GLN A 453 34.54 -17.01 -126.51
CA GLN A 453 34.32 -16.23 -127.73
C GLN A 453 35.50 -15.32 -128.08
N GLN A 454 36.13 -14.69 -127.09
CA GLN A 454 37.34 -13.90 -127.31
C GLN A 454 38.54 -14.79 -127.68
N GLN A 455 38.70 -15.95 -127.03
CA GLN A 455 39.72 -16.95 -127.38
C GLN A 455 39.61 -17.43 -128.83
N ASN A 456 38.40 -17.61 -129.37
CA ASN A 456 38.19 -18.03 -130.77
C ASN A 456 38.46 -16.92 -131.80
N LYS A 457 38.44 -15.64 -131.40
CA LYS A 457 38.75 -14.50 -132.30
C LYS A 457 40.25 -14.23 -132.43
N ILE A 458 41.06 -14.57 -131.42
CA ILE A 458 42.51 -14.36 -131.42
C ILE A 458 43.21 -15.08 -132.59
N PRO A 459 42.93 -16.38 -132.89
CA PRO A 459 43.50 -17.06 -134.05
C PRO A 459 43.12 -16.42 -135.40
N ALA A 460 41.88 -15.93 -135.53
CA ALA A 460 41.41 -15.29 -136.77
C ALA A 460 42.10 -13.94 -137.03
N VAL A 461 42.31 -13.13 -135.99
CA VAL A 461 43.04 -11.86 -136.08
C VAL A 461 44.52 -12.10 -136.36
N ILE A 462 45.15 -13.09 -135.70
CA ILE A 462 46.54 -13.48 -135.98
C ILE A 462 46.67 -13.97 -137.43
N HIS A 463 45.77 -14.80 -137.94
CA HIS A 463 45.81 -15.29 -139.32
C HIS A 463 45.67 -14.14 -140.34
N SER A 464 44.73 -13.20 -140.13
CA SER A 464 44.57 -12.03 -141.00
C SER A 464 45.78 -11.08 -140.96
N ALA A 465 46.39 -10.87 -139.79
CA ALA A 465 47.58 -10.03 -139.67
C ALA A 465 48.81 -10.69 -140.30
N THR A 466 48.92 -12.02 -140.24
CA THR A 466 50.00 -12.79 -140.87
C THR A 466 49.89 -12.76 -142.40
N GLN A 467 48.67 -12.86 -142.95
CA GLN A 467 48.43 -12.72 -144.39
C GLN A 467 48.79 -11.32 -144.91
N VAL A 468 48.39 -10.25 -144.21
CA VAL A 468 48.74 -8.86 -144.61
C VAL A 468 50.25 -8.62 -144.53
N LEU A 469 50.95 -9.23 -143.57
CA LEU A 469 52.41 -9.16 -143.47
C LEU A 469 53.10 -10.00 -144.57
N GLN A 470 52.55 -11.15 -144.96
CA GLN A 470 53.05 -11.95 -146.08
C GLN A 470 52.87 -11.24 -147.43
N GLU A 471 51.72 -10.61 -147.67
CA GLU A 471 51.47 -9.78 -148.85
C GLU A 471 52.43 -8.59 -148.91
N LYS A 472 52.61 -7.86 -147.80
CA LYS A 472 53.58 -6.75 -147.73
C LYS A 472 55.03 -7.21 -147.95
N LEU A 473 55.41 -8.39 -147.43
CA LEU A 473 56.75 -8.95 -147.68
C LEU A 473 56.94 -9.34 -149.15
N SER A 474 55.92 -9.90 -149.81
CA SER A 474 56.00 -10.25 -151.24
C SER A 474 56.11 -9.01 -152.15
N VAL A 475 55.38 -7.92 -151.84
CA VAL A 475 55.48 -6.64 -152.55
C VAL A 475 56.83 -5.96 -152.33
N LEU A 476 57.38 -6.02 -151.11
CA LEU A 476 58.71 -5.48 -150.83
C LEU A 476 59.83 -6.33 -151.46
N GLN A 477 59.68 -7.65 -151.56
CA GLN A 477 60.63 -8.51 -152.28
C GLN A 477 60.65 -8.25 -153.79
N GLU A 478 59.51 -7.98 -154.42
CA GLU A 478 59.43 -7.57 -155.83
C GLU A 478 60.08 -6.19 -156.04
N ARG A 479 59.78 -5.21 -155.17
CA ARG A 479 60.39 -3.87 -155.22
C ARG A 479 61.90 -3.87 -155.02
N VAL A 480 62.42 -4.75 -154.16
CA VAL A 480 63.87 -4.91 -153.97
C VAL A 480 64.51 -5.53 -155.22
N LYS A 481 63.88 -6.53 -155.85
CA LYS A 481 64.38 -7.10 -157.11
C LYS A 481 64.34 -6.12 -158.28
N GLU A 482 63.35 -5.23 -158.35
CA GLU A 482 63.29 -4.16 -159.35
C GLU A 482 64.34 -3.08 -159.09
N GLN A 483 64.52 -2.65 -157.84
CA GLN A 483 65.58 -1.69 -157.50
C GLN A 483 67.00 -2.26 -157.68
N GLU A 484 67.22 -3.55 -157.45
CA GLU A 484 68.50 -4.20 -157.75
C GLU A 484 68.81 -4.24 -159.26
N LYS A 485 67.80 -4.47 -160.11
CA LYS A 485 67.94 -4.43 -161.58
C LYS A 485 68.17 -3.01 -162.10
N GLU A 486 67.48 -2.01 -161.54
CA GLU A 486 67.70 -0.60 -161.88
C GLU A 486 69.09 -0.11 -161.43
N MET A 487 69.55 -0.52 -160.25
CA MET A 487 70.91 -0.22 -159.75
C MET A 487 72.00 -0.87 -160.61
N GLN A 488 71.81 -2.12 -161.06
CA GLN A 488 72.73 -2.77 -162.00
C GLN A 488 72.77 -2.06 -163.37
N HIS A 489 71.62 -1.66 -163.90
CA HIS A 489 71.52 -0.92 -165.17
C HIS A 489 72.14 0.49 -165.09
N ILE A 490 71.98 1.20 -163.96
CA ILE A 490 72.62 2.49 -163.72
C ILE A 490 74.14 2.33 -163.52
N HIS A 491 74.58 1.25 -162.87
CA HIS A 491 76.01 0.98 -162.66
C HIS A 491 76.74 0.66 -163.97
N GLU A 492 76.13 -0.15 -164.85
CA GLU A 492 76.69 -0.50 -166.17
C GLU A 492 76.70 0.69 -167.13
N SER A 493 75.62 1.49 -167.18
CA SER A 493 75.54 2.70 -168.02
C SER A 493 76.47 3.82 -167.53
N SER A 494 76.63 3.99 -166.23
CA SER A 494 77.59 4.94 -165.64
C SER A 494 79.05 4.52 -165.92
N SER A 495 79.37 3.22 -165.79
CA SER A 495 80.70 2.67 -166.11
C SER A 495 81.05 2.82 -167.60
N GLN A 496 80.10 2.57 -168.51
CA GLN A 496 80.27 2.80 -169.95
C GLN A 496 80.45 4.29 -170.29
N ARG A 497 79.69 5.19 -169.65
CA ARG A 497 79.82 6.63 -169.85
C ARG A 497 81.17 7.16 -169.34
N GLN A 498 81.66 6.61 -168.23
CA GLN A 498 82.94 7.00 -167.64
C GLN A 498 84.14 6.54 -168.47
N GLN A 499 84.05 5.37 -169.13
CA GLN A 499 85.08 4.92 -170.09
C GLN A 499 85.08 5.76 -171.38
N GLN A 500 83.92 6.15 -171.92
CA GLN A 500 83.83 7.04 -173.08
C GLN A 500 84.46 8.42 -172.81
N LEU A 501 84.16 9.04 -171.67
CA LEU A 501 84.71 10.35 -171.30
C LEU A 501 86.24 10.30 -171.08
N LEU A 502 86.78 9.20 -170.57
CA LEU A 502 88.24 9.02 -170.43
C LEU A 502 88.95 8.85 -171.78
N GLN A 503 88.26 8.26 -172.77
CA GLN A 503 88.79 8.10 -174.13
C GLN A 503 88.72 9.42 -174.91
N GLU A 504 87.62 10.16 -174.80
CA GLU A 504 87.44 11.51 -175.35
C GLU A 504 88.48 12.49 -174.77
N ARG A 505 88.76 12.43 -173.46
CA ARG A 505 89.76 13.27 -172.82
C ARG A 505 91.17 13.00 -173.34
N ARG A 506 91.54 11.73 -173.54
CA ARG A 506 92.85 11.35 -174.11
C ARG A 506 93.00 11.78 -175.58
N THR A 507 91.93 11.73 -176.37
CA THR A 507 91.94 12.22 -177.75
C THR A 507 91.97 13.75 -177.83
N ALA A 508 91.26 14.44 -176.94
CA ALA A 508 91.26 15.91 -176.86
C ALA A 508 92.60 16.48 -176.37
N GLU A 509 93.24 15.83 -175.39
CA GLU A 509 94.59 16.20 -174.92
C GLU A 509 95.63 16.03 -176.05
N ALA A 510 95.55 14.96 -176.85
CA ALA A 510 96.42 14.76 -178.01
C ALA A 510 96.17 15.77 -179.15
N GLN A 511 94.91 16.11 -179.41
CA GLN A 511 94.55 17.13 -180.40
C GLN A 511 94.97 18.53 -179.99
N LEU A 512 94.91 18.87 -178.69
CA LEU A 512 95.30 20.21 -178.26
C LEU A 512 96.82 20.39 -178.25
N GLN A 513 97.58 19.37 -177.88
CA GLN A 513 99.05 19.39 -178.02
C GLN A 513 99.47 19.62 -179.48
N TYR A 514 98.73 19.07 -180.44
CA TYR A 514 98.91 19.34 -181.87
C TYR A 514 98.60 20.81 -182.22
N THR A 515 97.46 21.37 -181.76
CA THR A 515 97.12 22.78 -182.04
C THR A 515 98.07 23.80 -181.41
N LEU A 516 98.65 23.49 -180.24
CA LEU A 516 99.68 24.32 -179.60
C LEU A 516 101.00 24.33 -180.37
N GLN A 517 101.30 23.24 -181.09
CA GLN A 517 102.45 23.16 -182.01
C GLN A 517 102.18 23.95 -183.29
N GLU A 518 100.97 23.85 -183.84
CA GLU A 518 100.53 24.55 -185.05
C GLU A 518 100.47 26.07 -184.87
N LEU A 519 99.94 26.54 -183.73
CA LEU A 519 99.88 27.97 -183.45
C LEU A 519 101.26 28.58 -183.23
N ARG A 520 102.19 27.85 -182.59
CA ARG A 520 103.60 28.30 -182.51
C ARG A 520 104.23 28.49 -183.88
N GLN A 521 103.81 27.70 -184.88
CA GLN A 521 104.24 27.84 -186.27
C GLN A 521 103.62 29.07 -186.94
N LYS A 522 102.33 29.36 -186.70
CA LYS A 522 101.68 30.58 -187.19
C LYS A 522 102.19 31.86 -186.56
N THR A 523 102.58 31.83 -185.29
CA THR A 523 103.26 32.96 -184.62
C THR A 523 104.60 33.30 -185.30
N LEU A 524 105.25 32.33 -185.95
CA LEU A 524 106.50 32.52 -186.71
C LEU A 524 106.25 33.08 -188.11
N GLU A 525 105.11 32.75 -188.74
CA GLU A 525 104.72 33.27 -190.06
C GLU A 525 104.16 34.70 -189.98
N LEU A 526 103.39 35.02 -188.94
CA LEU A 526 102.82 36.36 -188.78
C LEU A 526 103.89 37.41 -188.45
N ASN A 527 104.94 37.03 -187.71
CA ASN A 527 106.11 37.88 -187.50
C ASN A 527 106.88 38.19 -188.81
N LYS A 528 106.76 37.36 -189.86
CA LYS A 528 107.24 37.69 -191.22
C LYS A 528 106.30 38.65 -191.96
N ALA A 529 104.99 38.53 -191.76
CA ALA A 529 104.01 39.46 -192.34
C ALA A 529 104.06 40.85 -191.69
N HIS A 530 104.36 40.92 -190.39
CA HIS A 530 104.65 42.14 -189.66
C HIS A 530 105.82 42.93 -190.27
N SER A 531 106.80 42.25 -190.89
CA SER A 531 107.95 42.87 -191.57
C SER A 531 107.64 43.41 -192.97
N ASN A 532 106.67 42.83 -193.70
CA ASN A 532 106.34 43.25 -195.07
C ASN A 532 105.33 44.40 -195.13
N ILE A 533 104.41 44.48 -194.16
CA ILE A 533 103.44 45.59 -194.09
C ILE A 533 104.11 46.90 -193.61
N GLN A 534 105.15 46.79 -192.78
CA GLN A 534 106.03 47.93 -192.45
C GLN A 534 106.72 48.53 -193.70
N GLN A 535 107.05 47.73 -194.72
CA GLN A 535 107.67 48.22 -195.97
C GLN A 535 106.67 48.85 -196.96
N LEU A 536 105.43 48.35 -197.02
CA LEU A 536 104.41 48.86 -197.97
C LEU A 536 103.70 50.14 -197.50
N GLN A 537 103.71 50.46 -196.20
CA GLN A 537 103.11 51.72 -195.72
C GLN A 537 104.08 52.91 -195.77
N GLU A 538 105.40 52.67 -195.71
CA GLU A 538 106.41 53.65 -196.09
C GLU A 538 106.26 54.09 -197.57
N GLU A 539 105.74 53.21 -198.45
CA GLU A 539 105.42 53.53 -199.85
C GLU A 539 104.07 54.27 -200.03
N ARG A 540 103.09 54.07 -199.14
CA ARG A 540 101.80 54.80 -199.21
C ARG A 540 101.88 56.21 -198.64
N VAL A 541 102.83 56.48 -197.73
CA VAL A 541 103.25 57.83 -197.33
C VAL A 541 103.77 58.65 -198.53
N ILE A 542 104.11 58.01 -199.66
CA ILE A 542 104.68 58.63 -200.87
C ILE A 542 103.62 58.86 -201.97
N LEU A 543 102.58 58.02 -202.13
CA LEU A 543 101.62 58.11 -203.24
C LEU A 543 100.38 59.00 -203.03
N GLU A 544 99.90 59.23 -201.80
CA GLU A 544 98.73 60.13 -201.59
C GLU A 544 99.12 61.61 -201.42
N LYS A 545 100.43 61.93 -201.49
CA LYS A 545 100.93 63.29 -201.73
C LYS A 545 100.82 63.73 -203.21
N GLU A 546 100.41 62.87 -204.16
CA GLU A 546 100.60 63.12 -205.61
C GLU A 546 99.34 63.24 -206.53
N VAL A 547 98.10 62.92 -206.12
CA VAL A 547 96.92 63.01 -207.05
C VAL A 547 95.97 64.18 -206.75
N ARG A 548 96.62 65.31 -206.56
CA ARG A 548 96.17 66.65 -206.95
C ARG A 548 95.24 66.64 -208.18
N HIS A 549 94.07 67.28 -207.99
CA HIS A 549 93.60 68.47 -208.71
C HIS A 549 93.49 68.44 -210.25
N ASN A 550 92.36 69.00 -210.74
CA ASN A 550 92.30 69.78 -211.97
C ASN A 550 93.64 70.45 -212.29
N SER A 551 94.13 70.12 -213.50
CA SER A 551 94.86 71.00 -214.42
C SER A 551 96.39 71.18 -214.24
N PRO A 552 97.15 71.21 -215.35
CA PRO A 552 98.58 71.57 -215.39
C PRO A 552 98.74 73.10 -215.61
N SER A 553 99.81 73.76 -215.22
CA SER A 553 101.17 73.41 -215.59
C SER A 553 102.22 74.06 -214.69
N VAL A 554 103.37 73.42 -214.76
CA VAL A 554 104.68 73.89 -214.39
C VAL A 554 105.07 73.58 -212.95
N PHE A 555 105.63 72.37 -212.87
CA PHE A 555 106.96 72.11 -212.33
C PHE A 555 107.17 72.35 -210.84
N LEU A 556 107.87 71.36 -210.28
CA LEU A 556 108.74 71.50 -209.11
C LEU A 556 107.93 71.65 -207.81
N HIS A 557 108.34 71.11 -206.67
CA HIS A 557 109.66 70.68 -206.22
C HIS A 557 109.43 69.93 -204.91
N ILE A 558 110.35 69.00 -204.60
CA ILE A 558 110.47 68.28 -203.30
C ILE A 558 109.37 67.23 -203.10
#